data_AF-A0A0X1KNF6-F1
#
_entry.id   AF-A0A0X1KNF6-F1
#
_cell.length_a   1.000
_cell.length_b   1.000
_cell.length_c   1.000
_cell.angle_alpha   90.00
_cell.angle_beta   90.00
_cell.angle_gamma   90.00
#
_symmetry.space_group_name_H-M   'P 1'
#
loop_
_entity.id
_entity.type
_entity.pdbx_description
1 polymer ?
#
loop_
_entity_poly.entity_id
_entity_poly.type
_entity_poly.pdbx_seq_one_letter_code
_entity_poly.pdbx_strand_id
1 'polypeptide(L)'
;MIFPFTVKIPANTNVDTLVGEFEVPGGYLAHIYIDIPAGWSLTAGIRFETEDGVRIPRDTGLERYFTGDDSNLDFWYSILPVRQGKMKIFGVNYDSNDHYITGYLEILTPEEIEILRYINGG
;
A
#
# COMPACT_ATOMS: atom_id res chain seq x y z
N MET A 1 0.38 1.00 -14.36
CA MET A 1 1.48 1.94 -13.99
C MET A 1 2.06 1.58 -12.63
N ILE A 2 3.38 1.59 -12.50
CA ILE A 2 4.09 1.17 -11.28
C ILE A 2 4.62 2.40 -10.52
N PHE A 3 4.37 2.46 -9.22
CA PHE A 3 4.76 3.52 -8.30
C PHE A 3 5.70 2.94 -7.23
N PRO A 4 7.03 2.99 -7.43
CA PRO A 4 7.98 2.52 -6.43
C PRO A 4 8.05 3.52 -5.27
N PHE A 5 8.29 3.00 -4.06
CA PHE A 5 8.48 3.83 -2.87
C PHE A 5 9.54 3.25 -1.94
N THR A 6 10.10 4.13 -1.12
CA THR A 6 10.94 3.78 0.03
C THR A 6 10.63 4.77 1.13
N VAL A 7 10.21 4.28 2.29
CA VAL A 7 9.87 5.12 3.43
C VAL A 7 10.68 4.74 4.64
N LYS A 8 11.10 5.76 5.39
CA LYS A 8 11.70 5.61 6.72
C LYS A 8 10.60 5.79 7.76
N ILE A 9 10.49 4.86 8.69
CA ILE A 9 9.64 4.97 9.86
C ILE A 9 10.56 5.10 11.08
N PRO A 10 10.66 6.30 11.70
CA PRO A 10 11.52 6.51 12.85
C PRO A 10 11.20 5.55 14.00
N ALA A 11 12.20 5.23 14.82
CA ALA A 11 12.01 4.48 16.06
C ALA A 11 10.91 5.09 16.95
N ASN A 12 10.16 4.24 17.65
CA ASN A 12 9.10 4.62 18.59
C ASN A 12 7.96 5.48 17.97
N THR A 13 7.70 5.31 16.68
CA THR A 13 6.53 5.88 15.99
C THR A 13 5.27 5.08 16.38
N ASN A 14 4.78 5.31 17.60
CA ASN A 14 3.69 4.53 18.22
C ASN A 14 2.28 4.99 17.81
N VAL A 15 2.18 5.93 16.88
CA VAL A 15 0.93 6.45 16.32
C VAL A 15 1.06 6.56 14.81
N ASP A 16 -0.07 6.45 14.12
CA ASP A 16 -0.18 6.64 12.69
C ASP A 16 0.48 7.95 12.25
N THR A 17 1.60 7.85 11.54
CA THR A 17 2.40 9.00 11.13
C THR A 17 2.59 9.00 9.63
N LEU A 18 2.35 10.13 8.97
CA LEU A 18 2.61 10.29 7.55
C LEU A 18 4.14 10.20 7.31
N VAL A 19 4.56 9.18 6.57
CA VAL A 19 5.98 8.90 6.26
C VAL A 19 6.31 9.05 4.78
N GLY A 20 5.31 9.20 3.92
CA GLY A 20 5.49 9.49 2.50
C GLY A 20 4.18 9.83 1.81
N GLU A 21 4.28 10.45 0.64
CA GLU A 21 3.14 10.66 -0.27
C GLU A 21 3.62 10.75 -1.72
N PHE A 22 2.75 10.37 -2.66
CA PHE A 22 2.99 10.51 -4.10
C PHE A 22 1.67 10.72 -4.84
N GLU A 23 1.73 11.36 -6.01
CA GLU A 23 0.56 11.58 -6.87
C GLU A 23 0.28 10.36 -7.74
N VAL A 24 -1.00 9.98 -7.85
CA VAL A 24 -1.48 8.92 -8.73
C VAL A 24 -2.53 9.44 -9.71
N PRO A 25 -2.56 8.95 -10.96
CA PRO A 25 -3.42 9.46 -12.03
C PRO A 25 -4.88 8.98 -11.94
N GLY A 26 -5.22 8.25 -10.88
CA GLY A 26 -6.52 7.57 -10.75
C GLY A 26 -6.61 6.32 -11.60
N GLY A 27 -7.53 5.44 -11.24
CA GLY A 27 -7.68 4.12 -11.84
C GLY A 27 -7.97 3.08 -10.78
N TYR A 28 -7.30 1.95 -10.88
CA TYR A 28 -7.61 0.77 -10.09
C TYR A 28 -6.33 0.14 -9.55
N LEU A 29 -6.22 0.08 -8.23
CA LEU A 29 -5.11 -0.61 -7.58
C LEU A 29 -5.18 -2.10 -7.91
N ALA A 30 -4.11 -2.62 -8.53
CA ALA A 30 -4.01 -3.99 -9.00
C ALA A 30 -3.08 -4.83 -8.12
N HIS A 31 -1.89 -4.32 -7.81
CA HIS A 31 -0.92 -5.02 -7.00
C HIS A 31 -0.29 -4.09 -5.97
N ILE A 32 0.00 -4.63 -4.78
CA ILE A 32 0.91 -4.01 -3.82
C ILE A 32 1.97 -5.05 -3.49
N TYR A 33 3.22 -4.67 -3.77
CA TYR A 33 4.39 -5.40 -3.31
C TYR A 33 5.11 -4.57 -2.26
N ILE A 34 5.51 -5.21 -1.16
CA ILE A 34 6.19 -4.53 -0.05
C ILE A 34 7.31 -5.45 0.41
N ASP A 35 8.56 -5.04 0.25
CA ASP A 35 9.66 -5.78 0.84
C ASP A 35 9.89 -5.29 2.27
N ILE A 36 9.52 -6.13 3.25
CA ILE A 36 9.76 -5.89 4.67
C ILE A 36 10.75 -6.95 5.16
N PRO A 37 11.93 -6.55 5.68
CA PRO A 37 12.90 -7.47 6.23
C PRO A 37 12.29 -8.44 7.26
N ALA A 38 12.70 -9.72 7.17
CA ALA A 38 12.28 -10.76 8.09
C ALA A 38 12.61 -10.38 9.55
N GLY A 39 11.63 -10.53 10.45
CA GLY A 39 11.76 -10.16 11.87
C GLY A 39 11.08 -8.84 12.26
N TRP A 40 10.61 -8.03 11.30
CA TRP A 40 9.88 -6.79 11.57
C TRP A 40 8.36 -6.96 11.60
N SER A 41 7.88 -8.18 11.38
CA SER A 41 6.48 -8.57 11.23
C SER A 41 5.55 -8.17 12.38
N LEU A 42 6.10 -7.89 13.56
CA LEU A 42 5.33 -7.52 14.74
C LEU A 42 5.70 -6.14 15.30
N THR A 43 6.67 -5.46 14.71
CA THR A 43 7.25 -4.22 15.28
C THR A 43 7.07 -3.00 14.39
N ALA A 44 6.94 -3.14 13.08
CA ALA A 44 6.67 -2.02 12.19
C ALA A 44 5.76 -2.40 11.03
N GLY A 45 5.05 -1.40 10.50
CA GLY A 45 4.17 -1.59 9.37
C GLY A 45 3.77 -0.29 8.69
N ILE A 46 3.25 -0.43 7.47
CA ILE A 46 2.71 0.69 6.68
C ILE A 46 1.27 0.46 6.27
N ARG A 47 0.54 1.55 6.05
CA ARG A 47 -0.73 1.56 5.35
C ARG A 47 -0.76 2.69 4.33
N PHE A 48 -1.51 2.50 3.27
CA PHE A 48 -1.80 3.54 2.30
C PHE A 48 -3.16 4.17 2.60
N GLU A 49 -3.30 5.44 2.28
CA GLU A 49 -4.56 6.16 2.29
C GLU A 49 -4.71 6.97 1.00
N THR A 50 -5.80 6.75 0.27
CA THR A 50 -6.12 7.51 -0.94
C THR A 50 -6.61 8.92 -0.60
N GLU A 51 -6.64 9.82 -1.59
CA GLU A 51 -7.15 11.20 -1.45
C GLU A 51 -8.58 11.24 -0.87
N ASP A 52 -9.43 10.26 -1.21
CA ASP A 52 -10.80 10.12 -0.72
C ASP A 52 -10.92 9.35 0.61
N GLY A 53 -9.79 9.05 1.26
CA GLY A 53 -9.74 8.49 2.62
C GLY A 53 -9.86 6.96 2.68
N VAL A 54 -9.72 6.26 1.56
CA VAL A 54 -9.74 4.79 1.53
C VAL A 54 -8.41 4.26 2.05
N ARG A 55 -8.48 3.38 3.05
CA ARG A 55 -7.31 2.80 3.74
C ARG A 55 -6.98 1.40 3.25
N ILE A 56 -5.69 1.13 3.09
CA ILE A 56 -5.15 -0.12 2.54
C ILE A 56 -3.95 -0.56 3.41
N PRO A 57 -3.98 -1.72 4.07
CA PRO A 57 -5.11 -2.66 4.13
C PRO A 57 -6.35 -2.03 4.79
N ARG A 58 -7.53 -2.63 4.56
CA ARG A 58 -8.76 -2.15 5.22
C ARG A 58 -8.66 -2.43 6.71
N ASP A 59 -9.10 -1.48 7.54
CA ASP A 59 -9.10 -1.62 8.99
C ASP A 59 -10.18 -2.65 9.43
N THR A 60 -9.83 -3.93 9.35
CA THR A 60 -10.64 -5.07 9.82
C THR A 60 -10.25 -5.50 11.24
N GLY A 61 -9.49 -4.67 11.95
CA GLY A 61 -9.02 -4.92 13.32
C GLY A 61 -7.72 -5.71 13.41
N LEU A 62 -7.57 -6.81 12.67
CA LEU A 62 -6.35 -7.64 12.70
C LEU A 62 -5.30 -7.24 11.64
N GLU A 63 -5.71 -6.58 10.55
CA GLU A 63 -4.85 -6.25 9.41
C GLU A 63 -4.80 -4.73 9.19
N ARG A 64 -4.40 -3.97 10.21
CA ARG A 64 -4.36 -2.48 10.13
C ARG A 64 -3.19 -1.94 9.31
N TYR A 65 -2.14 -2.73 9.18
CA TYR A 65 -0.90 -2.38 8.51
C TYR A 65 -0.41 -3.59 7.74
N PHE A 66 0.27 -3.33 6.64
CA PHE A 66 1.17 -4.30 6.06
C PHE A 66 2.40 -4.41 6.95
N THR A 67 2.64 -5.62 7.45
CA THR A 67 3.77 -5.99 8.31
C THR A 67 4.49 -7.19 7.68
N GLY A 68 5.72 -7.48 8.11
CA GLY A 68 6.50 -8.61 7.58
C GLY A 68 5.80 -9.99 7.70
N ASP A 69 6.31 -10.92 6.89
CA ASP A 69 5.87 -12.30 6.55
C ASP A 69 4.89 -12.44 5.35
N ASP A 70 4.07 -11.43 5.05
CA ASP A 70 3.14 -11.47 3.90
C ASP A 70 3.35 -10.26 2.97
N SER A 71 4.03 -10.47 1.85
CA SER A 71 4.51 -9.34 1.03
C SER A 71 4.38 -9.48 -0.49
N ASN A 72 3.39 -10.25 -0.93
CA ASN A 72 2.83 -10.08 -2.26
C ASN A 72 1.30 -10.21 -2.17
N LEU A 73 0.60 -9.07 -2.24
CA LEU A 73 -0.86 -9.07 -2.21
C LEU A 73 -1.37 -8.78 -3.61
N ASP A 74 -1.74 -9.87 -4.28
CA ASP A 74 -2.44 -9.82 -5.56
C ASP A 74 -3.91 -9.46 -5.29
N PHE A 75 -4.32 -8.23 -5.66
CA PHE A 75 -5.73 -7.84 -5.59
C PHE A 75 -6.45 -8.39 -6.83
N TRP A 76 -7.04 -9.57 -6.70
CA TRP A 76 -7.75 -10.19 -7.82
C TRP A 76 -9.05 -9.43 -8.18
N TYR A 77 -9.03 -8.81 -9.38
CA TYR A 77 -10.12 -8.34 -10.27
C TYR A 77 -11.36 -7.63 -9.71
N SER A 78 -11.39 -7.31 -8.41
CA SER A 78 -12.40 -6.45 -7.79
C SER A 78 -11.76 -5.30 -7.01
N ILE A 79 -10.76 -4.69 -7.67
CA ILE A 79 -10.77 -3.28 -8.03
C ILE A 79 -11.03 -2.38 -6.83
N LEU A 80 -9.95 -1.99 -6.14
CA LEU A 80 -10.02 -0.82 -5.29
C LEU A 80 -9.91 0.42 -6.20
N PRO A 81 -11.01 1.15 -6.45
CA PRO A 81 -10.91 2.39 -7.20
C PRO A 81 -10.05 3.37 -6.41
N VAL A 82 -9.06 3.93 -7.10
CA VAL A 82 -8.21 4.98 -6.58
C VAL A 82 -8.52 6.22 -7.40
N ARG A 83 -8.94 7.30 -6.73
CA ARG A 83 -9.11 8.58 -7.41
C ARG A 83 -7.76 9.18 -7.76
N GLN A 84 -7.74 10.00 -8.79
CA GLN A 84 -6.58 10.84 -9.07
C GLN A 84 -6.33 11.76 -7.86
N GLY A 85 -5.07 11.86 -7.45
CA GLY A 85 -4.65 12.69 -6.31
C GLY A 85 -3.56 12.03 -5.50
N LYS A 86 -3.45 12.40 -4.22
CA LYS A 86 -2.39 11.88 -3.36
C LYS A 86 -2.71 10.48 -2.88
N MET A 87 -1.71 9.62 -2.99
CA MET A 87 -1.57 8.41 -2.18
C MET A 87 -0.64 8.73 -1.01
N LYS A 88 -1.15 8.63 0.20
CA LYS A 88 -0.40 8.85 1.45
C LYS A 88 0.05 7.53 2.02
N ILE A 89 1.24 7.49 2.58
CA ILE A 89 1.82 6.34 3.28
C ILE A 89 1.93 6.69 4.75
N PHE A 90 1.23 5.96 5.59
CA PHE A 90 1.31 6.07 7.04
C PHE A 90 2.11 4.89 7.60
N GLY A 91 2.95 5.16 8.59
CA GLY A 91 3.80 4.16 9.23
C GLY A 91 3.63 4.14 10.74
N VAL A 92 3.83 2.96 11.32
CA VAL A 92 4.02 2.74 12.76
C VAL A 92 5.28 1.93 12.99
N ASN A 93 5.94 2.19 14.11
CA ASN A 93 7.15 1.50 14.53
C ASN A 93 7.25 1.45 16.06
N TYR A 94 7.02 0.27 16.62
CA TYR A 94 7.10 -0.04 18.04
C TYR A 94 8.50 -0.48 18.48
N ASP A 95 9.49 -0.49 17.58
CA ASP A 95 10.89 -0.77 17.90
C ASP A 95 11.66 0.51 18.25
N SER A 96 12.76 0.28 18.96
CA SER A 96 13.83 1.22 19.30
C SER A 96 14.74 1.59 18.12
N ASN A 97 14.67 0.89 17.00
CA ASN A 97 15.44 1.15 15.79
C ASN A 97 14.57 1.75 14.67
N ASP A 98 15.20 2.55 13.80
CA ASP A 98 14.56 3.04 12.58
C ASP A 98 14.33 1.88 11.60
N HIS A 99 13.18 1.89 10.94
CA HIS A 99 12.82 0.89 9.92
C HIS A 99 12.65 1.53 8.54
N TYR A 100 13.07 0.81 7.50
CA TYR A 100 12.96 1.23 6.11
C TYR A 100 12.15 0.20 5.32
N ILE A 101 11.04 0.62 4.75
CA ILE A 101 10.16 -0.24 3.97
C ILE A 101 10.19 0.21 2.52
N THR A 102 10.45 -0.73 1.62
CA THR A 102 10.51 -0.52 0.18
C THR A 102 9.38 -1.30 -0.49
N GLY A 103 8.94 -0.87 -1.66
CA GLY A 103 7.90 -1.58 -2.38
C GLY A 103 7.46 -0.86 -3.64
N TYR A 104 6.38 -1.36 -4.24
CA TYR A 104 5.71 -0.68 -5.32
C TYR A 104 4.19 -0.91 -5.27
N LEU A 105 3.44 0.04 -5.83
CA LEU A 105 2.03 -0.12 -6.12
C LEU A 105 1.84 -0.15 -7.62
N GLU A 106 0.97 -1.02 -8.10
CA GLU A 106 0.51 -1.00 -9.49
C GLU A 106 -0.91 -0.48 -9.57
N ILE A 107 -1.12 0.59 -10.34
CA ILE A 107 -2.43 1.14 -10.67
C ILE A 107 -2.67 0.96 -12.15
N LEU A 108 -3.73 0.25 -12.48
CA LEU A 108 -4.23 0.09 -13.84
C LEU A 108 -5.20 1.23 -14.18
N THR A 109 -5.05 1.76 -15.37
CA THR A 109 -5.99 2.72 -15.97
C THR A 109 -7.36 2.07 -16.20
N PRO A 110 -8.42 2.87 -16.33
CA PRO A 110 -9.73 2.35 -16.73
C PRO A 110 -9.70 1.54 -18.02
N GLU A 111 -8.93 2.01 -19.02
CA GLU A 111 -8.77 1.34 -20.31
C GLU A 111 -8.06 -0.02 -20.17
N GLU A 112 -7.00 -0.10 -19.36
CA GLU A 112 -6.31 -1.38 -19.07
C GLU A 112 -7.27 -2.38 -18.39
N ILE A 113 -8.11 -1.93 -17.46
CA ILE A 113 -9.13 -2.79 -16.83
C ILE A 113 -10.20 -3.25 -17.82
N GLU A 114 -10.65 -2.38 -18.73
CA GLU A 114 -11.61 -2.78 -19.78
C GLU A 114 -11.04 -3.85 -20.71
N ILE A 115 -9.77 -3.70 -21.12
CA ILE A 115 -9.05 -4.71 -21.92
C ILE A 115 -8.98 -6.03 -21.17
N LEU A 116 -8.61 -6.01 -19.88
CA LEU A 116 -8.52 -7.23 -19.08
C LEU A 116 -9.88 -7.91 -18.89
N ARG A 117 -10.96 -7.14 -18.71
CA ARG A 117 -12.34 -7.68 -18.66
C ARG A 117 -12.73 -8.35 -19.97
N TYR A 118 -12.41 -7.72 -21.09
CA TYR A 118 -12.69 -8.28 -22.42
C TYR A 118 -11.94 -9.60 -22.66
N ILE A 119 -10.65 -9.65 -22.32
CA ILE A 119 -9.83 -10.87 -22.48
C ILE A 119 -10.32 -12.01 -21.57
N ASN A 120 -10.78 -11.69 -20.36
CA ASN A 120 -11.23 -12.68 -19.38
C ASN A 120 -12.72 -13.08 -19.52
N GLY A 121 -13.41 -12.62 -20.56
CA GLY A 121 -14.73 -13.12 -20.93
C GLY A 121 -15.95 -12.39 -20.36
N GLY A 122 -15.78 -11.19 -19.78
CA GLY A 122 -16.86 -10.28 -19.39
C GLY A 122 -17.73 -10.74 -18.22
#